data_AF-F2TYH3-F1
#
_entry.id   AF-F2TYH3-F1
#
_cell.length_a   1.000
_cell.length_b   1.000
_cell.length_c   1.000
_cell.angle_alpha   90.00
_cell.angle_beta   90.00
_cell.angle_gamma   90.00
#
_symmetry.space_group_name_H-M   'P 1'
#
loop_
_entity.id
_entity.type
_entity.pdbx_description
1 polymer ?
#
loop_
_entity_poly.entity_id
_entity_poly.type
_entity_poly.pdbx_seq_one_letter_code
_entity_poly.pdbx_strand_id
1 'polypeptide(L)'
;MAEEVHVERGIVLRCDMSIKTFVQALEARKIINNGNPFIIEDLGSFGLFVNRDCVEEIEGRVASMLDSNHFDDDATKKGKKKYG
;
A
#
# COMPACT_ATOMS: atom_id res chain seq x y z
N MET A 1 -26.24 19.99 24.04
CA MET A 1 -25.07 19.10 24.11
C MET A 1 -24.29 19.39 22.84
N ALA A 2 -23.09 19.95 22.96
CA ALA A 2 -22.27 20.25 21.79
C ALA A 2 -21.49 18.99 21.43
N GLU A 3 -21.76 18.41 20.26
CA GLU A 3 -20.90 17.39 19.67
C GLU A 3 -19.63 18.09 19.18
N GLU A 4 -18.48 17.69 19.72
CA GLU A 4 -17.18 18.15 19.22
C GLU A 4 -16.90 17.45 17.90
N VAL A 5 -16.98 18.21 16.81
CA VAL A 5 -16.64 17.71 15.47
C VAL A 5 -15.16 17.95 15.22
N HIS A 6 -14.37 16.87 15.27
CA HIS A 6 -12.96 16.88 14.90
C HIS A 6 -12.85 16.77 13.37
N VAL A 7 -12.40 17.84 12.72
CA VAL A 7 -12.18 17.86 11.27
C VAL A 7 -10.68 17.76 11.00
N GLU A 8 -10.28 16.65 10.40
CA GLU A 8 -8.91 16.45 9.92
C GLU A 8 -8.88 16.38 8.39
N ARG A 9 -7.81 16.88 7.77
CA ARG A 9 -7.62 16.85 6.31
C ARG A 9 -6.68 15.70 5.95
N GLY A 10 -7.15 14.83 5.07
CA GLY A 10 -6.37 13.68 4.61
C GLY A 10 -6.88 13.17 3.26
N ILE A 11 -6.40 11.99 2.88
CA ILE A 11 -6.79 11.29 1.66
C ILE A 11 -7.44 9.96 2.03
N VAL A 12 -8.53 9.62 1.37
CA VAL A 12 -9.17 8.30 1.50
C VAL A 12 -8.59 7.38 0.42
N LEU A 13 -7.84 6.38 0.85
CA LEU A 13 -7.32 5.29 0.02
C LEU A 13 -8.36 4.19 -0.12
N ARG A 14 -8.94 4.08 -1.31
CA ARG A 14 -9.81 2.95 -1.68
C ARG A 14 -9.00 1.90 -2.42
N CYS A 15 -8.90 0.72 -1.82
CA CYS A 15 -8.14 -0.39 -2.36
C CYS A 15 -8.75 -1.73 -1.92
N ASP A 16 -8.38 -2.79 -2.62
CA ASP A 16 -8.69 -4.16 -2.23
C ASP A 16 -8.00 -4.57 -0.92
N MET A 17 -8.52 -5.64 -0.29
CA MET A 17 -8.12 -6.05 1.05
C MET A 17 -6.63 -6.41 1.16
N SER A 18 -6.03 -6.91 0.07
CA SER A 18 -4.61 -7.24 0.00
C SER A 18 -3.74 -6.00 0.13
N ILE A 19 -4.02 -4.97 -0.68
CA ILE A 19 -3.31 -3.68 -0.62
C ILE A 19 -3.55 -3.03 0.73
N LYS A 20 -4.79 -3.05 1.24
CA LYS A 20 -5.11 -2.50 2.58
C LYS A 20 -4.24 -3.13 3.67
N THR A 21 -4.16 -4.46 3.69
CA THR A 21 -3.36 -5.21 4.67
C THR A 21 -1.87 -4.88 4.53
N PHE A 22 -1.40 -4.70 3.29
CA PHE A 22 -0.03 -4.29 3.02
C PHE A 22 0.27 -2.87 3.52
N VAL A 23 -0.62 -1.90 3.28
CA VAL A 23 -0.47 -0.53 3.77
C VAL A 23 -0.46 -0.48 5.30
N GLN A 24 -1.31 -1.27 5.96
CA GLN A 24 -1.28 -1.44 7.42
C GLN A 24 0.04 -2.03 7.91
N ALA A 25 0.62 -2.99 7.18
CA ALA A 25 1.93 -3.55 7.50
C ALA A 25 3.07 -2.54 7.32
N LEU A 26 2.98 -1.63 6.35
CA LEU A 26 3.96 -0.55 6.15
C LEU A 26 3.96 0.42 7.33
N GLU A 27 2.78 0.77 7.84
CA GLU A 27 2.65 1.59 9.05
C GLU A 27 3.20 0.87 10.28
N ALA A 28 2.81 -0.39 10.50
CA ALA A 28 3.27 -1.16 11.66
C ALA A 28 4.81 -1.29 11.71
N ARG A 29 5.45 -1.31 10.54
CA ARG A 29 6.91 -1.37 10.39
C ARG A 29 7.59 0.00 10.42
N LYS A 30 6.83 1.10 10.48
CA LYS A 30 7.34 2.48 10.51
C LYS A 30 8.31 2.78 9.36
N ILE A 31 8.02 2.22 8.18
CA ILE A 31 8.86 2.36 6.99
C ILE A 31 8.66 3.71 6.32
N ILE A 32 7.44 4.27 6.45
CA ILE A 32 6.99 5.48 5.78
C ILE A 32 6.97 6.64 6.77
N ASN A 33 7.03 7.87 6.26
CA ASN A 33 6.79 9.10 7.05
C ASN A 33 7.78 9.29 8.22
N ASN A 34 9.07 8.99 8.03
CA ASN A 34 10.09 8.99 9.09
C ASN A 34 9.72 8.13 10.32
N GLY A 35 8.86 7.12 10.12
CA GLY A 35 8.37 6.23 11.17
C GLY A 35 7.24 6.81 12.03
N ASN A 36 6.65 7.92 11.61
CA ASN A 36 5.42 8.44 12.19
C ASN A 36 4.19 7.69 11.64
N PRO A 37 3.14 7.52 12.46
CA PRO A 37 1.88 6.97 11.96
C PRO A 37 1.31 7.87 10.86
N PHE A 38 0.74 7.26 9.83
CA PHE A 38 0.18 7.97 8.68
C PHE A 38 -1.26 7.56 8.38
N ILE A 39 -1.74 6.46 8.95
CA ILE A 39 -3.15 6.06 8.95
C ILE A 39 -3.82 6.82 10.10
N ILE A 40 -4.75 7.68 9.71
CA ILE A 40 -5.57 8.47 10.63
C ILE A 40 -6.73 7.60 11.14
N GLU A 41 -7.40 6.90 10.22
CA GLU A 41 -8.55 6.06 10.54
C GLU A 41 -8.69 4.87 9.58
N ASP A 42 -9.11 3.72 10.11
CA ASP A 42 -9.54 2.56 9.32
C ASP A 42 -11.05 2.65 9.05
N LEU A 43 -11.43 2.83 7.78
CA LEU A 43 -12.82 2.94 7.35
C LEU A 43 -13.47 1.58 7.06
N GLY A 44 -12.89 0.49 7.58
CA GLY A 44 -13.33 -0.87 7.37
C GLY A 44 -13.17 -1.32 5.91
N SER A 45 -14.25 -1.83 5.31
CA SER A 45 -14.24 -2.26 3.91
C SER A 45 -14.15 -1.11 2.91
N PHE A 46 -14.37 0.14 3.35
CA PHE A 46 -14.35 1.31 2.48
C PHE A 46 -12.96 1.82 2.17
N GLY A 47 -11.94 1.43 2.95
CA GLY A 47 -10.56 1.84 2.73
C GLY A 47 -9.86 2.36 3.99
N LEU A 48 -8.83 3.16 3.79
CA LEU A 48 -8.04 3.78 4.86
C LEU A 48 -8.07 5.30 4.69
N PHE A 49 -8.20 6.04 5.78
CA PHE A 49 -8.00 7.49 5.81
C PHE A 49 -6.56 7.77 6.23
N VAL A 50 -5.78 8.44 5.38
CA VAL A 50 -4.34 8.62 5.56
C VAL A 50 -3.90 10.08 5.40
N ASN A 51 -2.74 10.39 5.96
CA ASN A 51 -2.06 11.67 5.77
C ASN A 51 -1.68 11.89 4.31
N ARG A 52 -1.96 13.09 3.81
CA ARG A 52 -1.72 13.48 2.41
C ARG A 52 -0.25 13.38 2.01
N ASP A 53 0.65 13.76 2.92
CA ASP A 53 2.09 13.83 2.64
C ASP A 53 2.73 12.46 2.43
N CYS A 54 2.05 11.39 2.85
CA CYS A 54 2.56 10.02 2.77
C CYS A 54 2.11 9.27 1.51
N VAL A 55 1.17 9.83 0.74
CA VAL A 55 0.52 9.11 -0.36
C VAL A 55 1.50 8.71 -1.46
N GLU A 56 2.39 9.62 -1.86
CA GLU A 56 3.37 9.36 -2.91
C GLU A 56 4.34 8.22 -2.53
N GLU A 57 4.72 8.16 -1.24
CA GLU A 57 5.56 7.09 -0.72
C GLU A 57 4.81 5.75 -0.61
N ILE A 58 3.53 5.77 -0.22
CA ILE A 58 2.66 4.59 -0.21
C ILE A 58 2.52 4.03 -1.63
N GLU A 59 2.21 4.87 -2.62
CA GLU A 59 2.06 4.47 -4.02
C GLU A 59 3.35 3.82 -4.55
N GLY A 60 4.51 4.42 -4.28
CA GLY A 60 5.81 3.85 -4.67
C GLY A 60 6.08 2.47 -4.05
N ARG A 61 5.70 2.27 -2.78
CA ARG A 61 5.85 0.98 -2.09
C ARG A 61 4.87 -0.08 -2.62
N VAL A 62 3.63 0.30 -2.89
CA VAL A 62 2.63 -0.59 -3.50
C VAL A 62 3.08 -1.00 -4.90
N ALA A 63 3.57 -0.06 -5.72
CA ALA A 63 4.11 -0.36 -7.04
C ALA A 63 5.30 -1.33 -6.95
N SER A 64 6.24 -1.09 -6.03
CA SER A 64 7.39 -1.99 -5.81
C SER A 64 6.95 -3.40 -5.36
N MET A 65 5.91 -3.50 -4.53
CA MET A 65 5.34 -4.78 -4.10
C MET A 65 4.71 -5.53 -5.28
N LEU A 66 3.95 -4.83 -6.14
CA LEU A 66 3.32 -5.44 -7.31
C LEU A 66 4.36 -5.91 -8.32
N ASP A 67 5.40 -5.12 -8.54
CA ASP A 67 6.50 -5.46 -9.45
C ASP A 67 7.35 -6.63 -8.90
N SER A 68 7.64 -6.65 -7.60
CA SER A 68 8.37 -7.75 -6.96
C SER A 68 7.57 -9.06 -6.93
N ASN A 69 6.23 -9.00 -6.99
CA ASN A 69 5.37 -10.17 -7.16
C ASN A 69 5.20 -10.57 -8.63
N HIS A 70 5.61 -9.72 -9.57
CA HIS A 70 5.68 -10.02 -10.99
C HIS A 70 6.97 -10.81 -11.28
N PHE A 71 7.10 -11.98 -10.66
CA PHE A 71 8.08 -12.99 -11.08
C PHE A 71 7.66 -13.52 -12.47
N ASP A 72 8.16 -12.86 -13.51
CA ASP A 72 8.53 -13.43 -14.81
C ASP A 72 7.58 -14.50 -15.38
N ASP A 73 6.46 -14.07 -15.97
CA ASP A 73 5.68 -14.93 -16.89
C ASP A 73 6.45 -15.20 -18.22
N ASP A 74 7.58 -14.53 -18.44
CA ASP A 74 8.43 -14.66 -19.63
C ASP A 74 9.53 -15.74 -19.53
N ALA A 75 9.78 -16.31 -18.35
CA ALA A 75 10.85 -17.30 -18.14
C ALA A 75 10.52 -18.73 -18.64
N THR A 76 9.34 -19.01 -19.20
CA THR A 76 8.97 -20.37 -19.66
C THR A 76 9.18 -20.64 -21.16
N LYS A 77 9.74 -19.70 -21.95
CA LYS A 77 10.07 -19.93 -23.37
C LYS A 77 11.54 -19.67 -23.71
N LYS A 78 12.48 -20.47 -23.20
CA LYS A 78 13.78 -20.75 -23.87
C LYS A 78 14.59 -21.83 -23.13
N GLY A 79 14.24 -23.10 -23.39
CA GLY A 79 14.97 -24.24 -22.83
C GLY A 79 14.91 -25.52 -23.66
N LYS A 80 14.72 -25.42 -24.99
CA LYS A 80 14.95 -26.55 -25.91
C LYS A 80 16.13 -26.26 -26.83
N LYS A 81 17.32 -26.67 -26.40
CA LYS A 81 18.46 -27.07 -27.24
C LYS A 81 18.99 -28.33 -26.54
N LYS A 82 18.65 -29.57 -26.93
CA LYS A 82 19.08 -30.37 -28.11
C LYS A 82 20.46 -29.99 -28.66
N TYR A 83 21.17 -31.02 -29.12
CA TYR A 83 22.61 -31.15 -29.47
C TYR A 83 23.49 -31.45 -28.26
N GLY A 84 24.15 -32.59 -28.14
CA GLY A 84 24.31 -33.75 -29.02
C GLY A 84 25.22 -34.75 -28.33
#